data_AF-A0A7Y3PT91-F1
#
_entry.id   AF-A0A7Y3PT91-F1
#
_cell.length_a   1.000
_cell.length_b   1.000
_cell.length_c   1.000
_cell.angle_alpha   90.00
_cell.angle_beta   90.00
_cell.angle_gamma   90.00
#
_symmetry.space_group_name_H-M   'P 1'
#
loop_
_entity.id
_entity.type
_entity.pdbx_description
1 polymer ?
#
loop_
_entity_poly.entity_id
_entity_poly.type
_entity_poly.pdbx_seq_one_letter_code
_entity_poly.pdbx_strand_id
1 'polypeptide(L)'
;MNLNPFDGTPKGLTSRACGFLSHHCVRVDIKPMEQHRQKWLELDIPAEETDRVVAFQRRWGGLALPPSPRYEGGFMIGPGGEFGLHSWRWTALHETIEGCVESLALAHHAALWAKCITKVTGDEVEAVALDGYQPVREVRGLADTWWRGADSLVAIYNGEADCLSAPRSRTALIYSGLDEWGLGGDVGDDEG
;
A
#
# COMPACT_ATOMS: atom_id res chain seq x y z
N MET A 1 -9.15 -15.37 -25.34
CA MET A 1 -8.81 -13.96 -25.08
C MET A 1 -8.72 -13.83 -23.57
N ASN A 2 -7.50 -13.82 -23.02
CA ASN A 2 -7.30 -13.76 -21.57
C ASN A 2 -7.48 -12.30 -21.15
N LEU A 3 -8.62 -11.99 -20.54
CA LEU A 3 -8.97 -10.64 -20.08
C LEU A 3 -8.44 -10.37 -18.67
N ASN A 4 -7.41 -11.10 -18.23
CA ASN A 4 -6.77 -10.84 -16.96
C ASN A 4 -5.62 -9.84 -17.19
N PRO A 5 -5.78 -8.54 -16.88
CA PRO A 5 -4.71 -7.54 -17.01
C PRO A 5 -3.50 -7.81 -16.07
N PHE A 6 -3.57 -8.90 -15.31
CA PHE A 6 -2.60 -9.39 -14.35
C PHE A 6 -2.08 -10.80 -14.71
N ASP A 7 -1.71 -11.06 -15.98
CA ASP A 7 -0.97 -12.27 -16.42
C ASP A 7 0.46 -12.39 -15.82
N GLY A 8 0.63 -11.88 -14.59
CA GLY A 8 1.85 -11.78 -13.83
C GLY A 8 1.57 -11.07 -12.50
N THR A 9 0.63 -11.60 -11.72
CA THR A 9 0.34 -11.13 -10.35
C THR A 9 1.66 -10.90 -9.61
N PRO A 10 1.90 -9.71 -9.04
CA PRO A 10 3.10 -9.44 -8.26
C PRO A 10 3.30 -10.55 -7.22
N LYS A 11 4.37 -11.35 -7.35
CA LYS A 11 4.67 -12.41 -6.38
C LYS A 11 4.77 -11.78 -4.98
N GLY A 12 4.13 -12.41 -4.00
CA GLY A 12 4.11 -11.97 -2.60
C GLY A 12 2.89 -11.14 -2.18
N LEU A 13 1.87 -10.99 -3.04
CA LEU A 13 0.56 -10.46 -2.65
C LEU A 13 -0.39 -11.58 -2.20
N THR A 14 -1.24 -11.28 -1.22
CA THR A 14 -2.34 -12.11 -0.76
C THR A 14 -3.44 -12.22 -1.82
N SER A 15 -4.25 -13.28 -1.77
CA SER A 15 -5.41 -13.45 -2.66
C SER A 15 -6.37 -12.26 -2.59
N ARG A 16 -6.55 -11.70 -1.39
CA ARG A 16 -7.32 -10.46 -1.16
C ARG A 16 -6.77 -9.29 -1.98
N ALA A 17 -5.48 -9.02 -1.90
CA ALA A 17 -4.86 -7.93 -2.66
C ALA A 17 -4.92 -8.16 -4.18
N CYS A 18 -4.75 -9.41 -4.63
CA CYS A 18 -4.88 -9.78 -6.03
C CYS A 18 -6.31 -9.56 -6.55
N GLY A 19 -7.31 -9.94 -5.74
CA GLY A 19 -8.72 -9.68 -6.01
C GLY A 19 -9.03 -8.18 -6.07
N PHE A 20 -8.48 -7.39 -5.14
CA PHE A 20 -8.64 -5.94 -5.13
C PHE A 20 -8.08 -5.28 -6.39
N LEU A 21 -6.86 -5.63 -6.81
CA LEU A 21 -6.27 -5.11 -8.05
C LEU A 21 -7.12 -5.47 -9.27
N SER A 22 -7.59 -6.71 -9.34
CA SER A 22 -8.44 -7.22 -10.44
C SER A 22 -9.73 -6.44 -10.63
N HIS A 23 -10.37 -6.03 -9.54
CA HIS A 23 -11.68 -5.38 -9.59
C HIS A 23 -11.62 -3.85 -9.64
N HIS A 24 -10.57 -3.24 -9.10
CA HIS A 24 -10.55 -1.80 -8.87
C HIS A 24 -9.47 -1.03 -9.64
N CYS A 25 -8.45 -1.71 -10.16
CA CYS A 25 -7.36 -1.03 -10.86
C CYS A 25 -7.54 -1.09 -12.38
N VAL A 26 -7.27 0.03 -13.04
CA VAL A 26 -7.22 0.12 -14.50
C VAL A 26 -5.77 0.13 -14.94
N ARG A 27 -5.43 -0.74 -15.90
CA ARG A 27 -4.11 -0.73 -16.53
C ARG A 27 -4.16 0.11 -17.81
N VAL A 28 -3.43 1.22 -17.80
CA VAL A 28 -3.25 2.12 -18.94
C VAL A 28 -2.03 1.67 -19.73
N ASP A 29 -2.16 1.65 -21.05
CA ASP A 29 -1.04 1.35 -21.94
C ASP A 29 -0.01 2.50 -21.88
N ILE A 30 1.24 2.17 -21.58
CA ILE A 30 2.33 3.13 -21.47
C ILE A 30 3.50 2.69 -22.35
N LYS A 31 4.16 3.66 -22.98
CA LYS A 31 5.31 3.36 -23.85
C LYS A 31 6.42 2.65 -23.05
N PRO A 32 6.89 1.47 -23.49
CA PRO A 32 7.94 0.74 -22.77
C PRO A 32 9.22 1.58 -22.64
N MET A 33 9.69 1.77 -21.41
CA MET A 33 10.93 2.51 -21.10
C MET A 33 12.18 1.74 -21.54
N GLU A 34 12.06 0.43 -21.79
CA GLU A 34 13.12 -0.40 -22.38
C GLU A 34 13.69 0.22 -23.67
N GLN A 35 12.84 0.91 -24.44
CA GLN A 35 13.26 1.58 -25.69
C GLN A 35 14.26 2.72 -25.46
N HIS A 36 14.38 3.22 -24.23
CA HIS A 36 15.31 4.28 -23.84
C HIS A 36 16.59 3.75 -23.17
N ARG A 37 16.68 2.44 -22.89
CA ARG A 37 17.81 1.81 -22.16
C ARG A 37 19.17 2.19 -22.74
N GLN A 38 19.34 2.02 -24.06
CA GLN A 38 20.60 2.34 -24.74
C GLN A 38 20.98 3.83 -24.60
N LYS A 39 19.99 4.73 -24.70
CA LYS A 39 20.22 6.18 -24.54
C LYS A 39 20.57 6.58 -23.12
N TRP A 40 20.08 5.86 -22.11
CA TRP A 40 20.41 6.12 -20.71
C TRP A 40 21.82 5.65 -20.35
N LEU A 41 22.25 4.52 -20.91
CA LEU A 41 23.64 4.06 -20.78
C LEU A 41 24.62 5.06 -21.42
N GLU A 42 24.25 5.67 -22.55
CA GLU A 42 25.03 6.75 -23.20
C GLU A 42 25.08 8.04 -22.38
N LEU A 43 24.18 8.23 -21.42
CA LEU A 43 24.14 9.35 -20.48
C LEU A 43 24.81 9.03 -19.13
N ASP A 44 25.60 7.96 -19.07
CA ASP A 44 26.28 7.46 -17.86
C ASP A 44 25.32 7.10 -16.70
N ILE A 45 24.06 6.80 -17.01
CA ILE A 45 23.14 6.24 -16.01
C ILE A 45 23.52 4.77 -15.77
N PRO A 46 23.74 4.34 -14.51
CA PRO A 46 24.10 2.96 -14.21
C PRO A 46 23.09 1.96 -14.78
N ALA A 47 23.59 0.85 -15.33
CA ALA A 47 22.76 -0.21 -15.88
C ALA A 47 21.78 -0.77 -14.84
N GLU A 48 22.21 -0.86 -13.57
CA GLU A 48 21.36 -1.29 -12.46
C GLU A 48 20.14 -0.38 -12.26
N GLU A 49 20.33 0.94 -12.31
CA GLU A 49 19.22 1.90 -12.20
C GLU A 49 18.28 1.81 -13.39
N THR A 50 18.82 1.58 -14.59
CA THR A 50 18.01 1.37 -15.79
C THR A 50 17.17 0.10 -15.70
N ASP A 51 17.78 -1.01 -15.28
CA ASP A 51 17.10 -2.30 -15.14
C ASP A 51 16.02 -2.26 -14.04
N ARG A 52 16.24 -1.48 -12.96
CA ARG A 52 15.22 -1.20 -11.93
C ARG A 52 14.02 -0.45 -12.50
N VAL A 53 14.24 0.60 -13.29
CA VAL A 53 13.15 1.38 -13.91
C VAL A 53 12.33 0.52 -14.88
N VAL A 54 13.00 -0.32 -15.67
CA VAL A 54 12.35 -1.28 -16.57
C VAL A 54 11.52 -2.30 -15.79
N ALA A 55 12.10 -2.92 -14.75
CA ALA A 55 11.40 -3.89 -13.92
C ALA A 55 10.18 -3.27 -13.22
N PHE A 56 10.34 -2.04 -12.73
CA PHE A 56 9.27 -1.24 -12.15
C PHE A 56 8.15 -1.00 -13.16
N GLN A 57 8.45 -0.51 -14.37
CA GLN A 57 7.44 -0.26 -15.38
C GLN A 57 6.71 -1.54 -15.79
N ARG A 58 7.43 -2.65 -15.93
CA ARG A 58 6.82 -3.94 -16.28
C ARG A 58 5.83 -4.40 -15.20
N ARG A 59 6.15 -4.19 -13.93
CA ARG A 59 5.36 -4.65 -12.79
C ARG A 59 4.22 -3.71 -12.41
N TRP A 60 4.48 -2.40 -12.37
CA TRP A 60 3.58 -1.37 -11.82
C TRP A 60 3.22 -0.29 -12.83
N GLY A 61 3.96 -0.20 -13.93
CA GLY A 61 3.75 0.83 -14.94
C GLY A 61 2.35 0.74 -15.57
N GLY A 62 1.69 1.89 -15.62
CA GLY A 62 0.34 2.04 -16.17
C GLY A 62 -0.76 1.67 -15.19
N LEU A 63 -0.45 1.22 -13.98
CA LEU A 63 -1.45 0.94 -12.96
C LEU A 63 -1.98 2.26 -12.38
N ALA A 64 -3.20 2.63 -12.76
CA ALA A 64 -3.92 3.72 -12.12
C ALA A 64 -4.68 3.15 -10.91
N LEU A 65 -4.19 3.46 -9.71
CA LEU A 65 -4.96 3.24 -8.48
C LEU A 65 -6.18 4.16 -8.48
N PRO A 66 -7.32 3.76 -7.89
CA PRO A 66 -8.43 4.67 -7.71
C PRO A 66 -7.95 5.91 -6.94
N PRO A 67 -8.46 7.11 -7.28
CA PRO A 67 -8.06 8.33 -6.58
C PRO A 67 -8.34 8.17 -5.09
N SER A 68 -7.29 8.17 -4.26
CA SER A 68 -7.43 8.20 -2.82
C SER A 68 -7.72 9.65 -2.42
N PRO A 69 -8.88 9.96 -1.82
CA PRO A 69 -9.23 11.33 -1.41
C PRO A 69 -8.41 11.83 -0.21
N ARG A 70 -7.33 11.14 0.18
CA ARG A 70 -6.66 11.31 1.48
C ARG A 70 -5.24 11.87 1.45
N TYR A 71 -4.66 12.13 0.28
CA TYR A 71 -3.28 12.61 0.22
C TYR A 71 -3.16 13.84 -0.68
N GLU A 72 -2.68 14.95 -0.12
CA GLU A 72 -2.19 16.10 -0.89
C GLU A 72 -0.68 15.93 -1.14
N GLY A 73 -0.31 15.45 -2.33
CA GLY A 73 1.10 15.27 -2.73
C GLY A 73 1.28 14.19 -3.79
N GLY A 74 2.48 14.13 -4.38
CA GLY A 74 2.86 13.06 -5.28
C GLY A 74 3.29 11.82 -4.50
N PHE A 75 2.75 10.65 -4.85
CA PHE A 75 3.35 9.39 -4.41
C PHE A 75 4.69 9.21 -5.10
N MET A 76 5.68 8.72 -4.36
CA MET A 76 7.01 8.44 -4.86
C MET A 76 7.46 7.06 -4.38
N ILE A 77 8.29 6.41 -5.19
CA ILE A 77 8.97 5.17 -4.82
C ILE A 77 10.39 5.52 -4.43
N GLY A 78 10.79 5.15 -3.21
CA GLY A 78 12.13 5.33 -2.70
C GLY A 78 13.15 4.44 -3.42
N PRO A 79 14.45 4.73 -3.27
CA PRO A 79 15.51 3.96 -3.92
C PRO A 79 15.56 2.49 -3.44
N GLY A 80 15.04 2.17 -2.26
CA GLY A 80 14.90 0.80 -1.74
C GLY A 80 13.61 0.10 -2.19
N GLY A 81 12.73 0.79 -2.93
CA GLY A 81 11.42 0.29 -3.34
C GLY A 81 10.28 0.70 -2.40
N GLU A 82 10.55 1.56 -1.42
CA GLU A 82 9.57 2.02 -0.44
C GLU A 82 8.47 2.84 -1.11
N PHE A 83 7.22 2.59 -0.74
CA PHE A 83 6.12 3.43 -1.19
C PHE A 83 5.94 4.58 -0.19
N GLY A 84 5.98 5.82 -0.66
CA GLY A 84 5.96 6.98 0.22
C GLY A 84 5.32 8.23 -0.36
N LEU A 85 5.22 9.25 0.50
CA LEU A 85 4.79 10.59 0.15
C LEU A 85 6.01 11.49 -0.01
N HIS A 86 6.01 12.30 -1.06
CA HIS A 86 6.98 13.36 -1.23
C HIS A 86 6.29 14.72 -1.32
N SER A 87 6.42 15.51 -0.26
CA SER A 87 6.00 16.91 -0.19
C SER A 87 7.13 17.74 0.42
N TRP A 88 6.95 18.32 1.61
CA TRP A 88 8.01 19.06 2.32
C TRP A 88 9.20 18.18 2.72
N ARG A 89 8.95 16.91 3.04
CA ARG A 89 9.98 15.89 3.25
C ARG A 89 9.53 14.56 2.65
N TRP A 90 10.51 13.71 2.33
CA TRP A 90 10.24 12.32 1.99
C TRP A 90 9.79 11.55 3.23
N THR A 91 8.67 10.83 3.14
CA THR A 91 8.20 9.93 4.19
C THR A 91 7.78 8.59 3.57
N ALA A 92 8.50 7.52 3.92
CA ALA A 92 8.16 6.18 3.51
C ALA A 92 6.94 5.68 4.32
N LEU A 93 5.86 5.31 3.62
CA LEU A 93 4.64 4.79 4.23
C LEU A 93 4.74 3.28 4.44
N HIS A 94 5.24 2.58 3.42
CA HIS A 94 5.37 1.12 3.39
C HIS A 94 6.73 0.73 2.80
N GLU A 95 7.31 -0.37 3.27
CA GLU A 95 8.62 -0.86 2.79
C GLU A 95 8.61 -1.20 1.31
N THR A 96 7.46 -1.57 0.75
CA THR A 96 7.31 -1.91 -0.66
C THR A 96 5.98 -1.43 -1.23
N ILE A 97 5.88 -1.39 -2.56
CA ILE A 97 4.63 -1.12 -3.28
C ILE A 97 3.58 -2.19 -2.96
N GLU A 98 3.98 -3.46 -2.86
CA GLU A 98 3.10 -4.55 -2.45
C GLU A 98 2.50 -4.29 -1.07
N GLY A 99 3.31 -3.85 -0.10
CA GLY A 99 2.81 -3.48 1.22
C GLY A 99 1.75 -2.38 1.18
N CYS A 100 1.94 -1.37 0.33
CA CYS A 100 0.91 -0.35 0.10
C CYS A 100 -0.36 -0.93 -0.53
N VAL A 101 -0.24 -1.83 -1.52
CA VAL A 101 -1.41 -2.49 -2.13
C VAL A 101 -2.15 -3.34 -1.10
N GLU A 102 -1.43 -4.07 -0.25
CA GLU A 102 -2.01 -4.85 0.86
C GLU A 102 -2.77 -3.96 1.85
N SER A 103 -2.19 -2.81 2.23
CA SER A 103 -2.84 -1.80 3.08
C SER A 103 -4.16 -1.30 2.48
N LEU A 104 -4.17 -0.99 1.18
CA LEU A 104 -5.38 -0.53 0.48
C LEU A 104 -6.44 -1.63 0.37
N ALA A 105 -6.02 -2.85 0.03
CA ALA A 105 -6.92 -3.99 -0.08
C ALA A 105 -7.53 -4.36 1.28
N LEU A 106 -6.74 -4.30 2.35
CA LEU A 106 -7.20 -4.55 3.71
C LEU A 106 -8.17 -3.46 4.19
N ALA A 107 -7.90 -2.18 3.91
CA ALA A 107 -8.83 -1.10 4.19
C ALA A 107 -10.18 -1.29 3.49
N HIS A 108 -10.15 -1.65 2.21
CA HIS A 108 -11.36 -1.92 1.44
C HIS A 108 -12.14 -3.11 2.01
N HIS A 109 -11.46 -4.22 2.27
CA HIS A 109 -12.08 -5.42 2.84
C HIS A 109 -12.68 -5.16 4.22
N ALA A 110 -11.92 -4.56 5.13
CA ALA A 110 -12.38 -4.24 6.49
C ALA A 110 -13.59 -3.30 6.45
N ALA A 111 -13.62 -2.33 5.53
CA ALA A 111 -14.75 -1.42 5.39
C ALA A 111 -16.05 -2.10 4.94
N LEU A 112 -15.98 -3.22 4.22
CA LEU A 112 -17.16 -3.97 3.79
C LEU A 112 -17.79 -4.79 4.93
N TRP A 113 -16.96 -5.27 5.87
CA TRP A 113 -17.39 -6.25 6.87
C TRP A 113 -17.53 -5.70 8.28
N ALA A 114 -16.84 -4.61 8.61
CA ALA A 114 -16.91 -4.00 9.93
C ALA A 114 -18.34 -3.56 10.27
N LYS A 115 -18.75 -3.79 11.51
CA LYS A 115 -20.04 -3.28 12.04
C LYS A 115 -19.94 -1.80 12.36
N CYS A 116 -18.74 -1.33 12.71
CA CYS A 116 -18.47 0.07 13.00
C CYS A 116 -17.08 0.45 12.52
N ILE A 117 -16.94 1.67 12.02
CA ILE A 117 -15.64 2.28 11.68
C ILE A 117 -15.52 3.58 12.47
N THR A 118 -14.60 3.62 13.42
CA THR A 118 -14.32 4.81 14.24
C THR A 118 -13.08 5.52 13.68
N LYS A 119 -13.18 6.83 13.46
CA LYS A 119 -12.05 7.67 13.09
C LYS A 119 -11.56 8.47 14.30
N VAL A 120 -10.28 8.34 14.61
CA VAL A 120 -9.58 9.11 15.65
C VAL A 120 -8.55 10.01 14.96
N THR A 121 -8.36 11.23 15.44
CA THR A 121 -7.46 12.21 14.80
C THR A 121 -6.65 12.98 15.83
N GLY A 122 -5.47 13.47 15.42
CA GLY A 122 -4.61 14.28 16.28
C GLY A 122 -4.05 13.48 17.45
N ASP A 123 -3.82 14.16 18.58
CA ASP A 123 -3.10 13.59 19.73
C ASP A 123 -3.80 12.37 20.33
N GLU A 124 -5.12 12.23 20.15
CA GLU A 124 -5.90 11.06 20.59
C GLU A 124 -5.46 9.75 19.91
N VAL A 125 -4.79 9.83 18.75
CA VAL A 125 -4.26 8.64 18.06
C VAL A 125 -3.20 7.92 18.90
N GLU A 126 -2.41 8.65 19.69
CA GLU A 126 -1.40 8.05 20.61
C GLU A 126 -2.06 7.32 21.79
N ALA A 127 -3.32 7.63 22.09
CA ALA A 127 -4.07 6.98 23.16
C ALA A 127 -4.80 5.71 22.69
N VAL A 128 -4.71 5.35 21.41
CA VAL A 128 -5.32 4.12 20.88
C VAL A 128 -4.61 2.92 21.49
N ALA A 129 -5.33 2.16 22.34
CA ALA A 129 -4.79 0.97 22.99
C ALA A 129 -4.63 -0.16 21.96
N LEU A 130 -3.38 -0.60 21.80
CA LEU A 130 -2.99 -1.71 20.92
C LEU A 130 -2.54 -2.96 21.71
N ASP A 131 -2.71 -2.95 23.04
CA ASP A 131 -2.36 -4.10 23.87
C ASP A 131 -3.14 -5.34 23.42
N GLY A 132 -2.42 -6.42 23.14
CA GLY A 132 -2.99 -7.67 22.61
C GLY A 132 -3.22 -7.69 21.10
N TYR A 133 -2.99 -6.57 20.39
CA TYR A 133 -3.01 -6.57 18.93
C TYR A 133 -1.69 -7.08 18.35
N GLN A 134 -1.77 -7.73 17.19
CA GLN A 134 -0.61 -8.15 16.43
C GLN A 134 -0.39 -7.24 15.22
N PRO A 135 0.86 -6.86 14.89
CA PRO A 135 1.15 -6.15 13.65
C PRO A 135 0.74 -6.99 12.44
N VAL A 136 0.04 -6.35 11.50
CA VAL A 136 -0.33 -6.94 10.21
C VAL A 136 0.89 -6.87 9.29
N ARG A 137 1.62 -7.97 9.15
CA ARG A 137 2.94 -7.96 8.48
C ARG A 137 2.86 -7.86 6.98
N GLU A 138 1.76 -8.31 6.37
CA GLU A 138 1.57 -8.28 4.92
C GLU A 138 1.60 -6.85 4.37
N VAL A 139 1.18 -5.84 5.15
CA VAL A 139 1.19 -4.44 4.69
C VAL A 139 2.57 -3.79 4.76
N ARG A 140 3.55 -4.41 5.42
CA ARG A 140 4.92 -3.89 5.57
C ARG A 140 4.96 -2.39 5.94
N GLY A 141 4.17 -2.04 6.94
CA GLY A 141 3.97 -0.65 7.35
C GLY A 141 5.23 -0.03 7.95
N LEU A 142 5.55 1.20 7.53
CA LEU A 142 6.59 2.05 8.11
C LEU A 142 5.90 3.17 8.90
N ALA A 143 5.65 4.32 8.27
CA ALA A 143 4.89 5.40 8.90
C ALA A 143 3.40 5.03 9.06
N ASP A 144 2.84 4.29 8.10
CA ASP A 144 1.46 3.84 8.12
C ASP A 144 1.40 2.36 8.50
N THR A 145 0.76 2.06 9.63
CA THR A 145 0.79 0.73 10.24
C THR A 145 -0.61 0.14 10.43
N TRP A 146 -0.67 -1.18 10.53
CA TRP A 146 -1.91 -1.93 10.75
C TRP A 146 -1.75 -2.93 11.88
N TRP A 147 -2.82 -3.08 12.65
CA TRP A 147 -2.87 -3.91 13.84
C TRP A 147 -4.14 -4.75 13.84
N ARG A 148 -4.00 -6.01 14.23
CA ARG A 148 -5.06 -7.01 14.24
C ARG A 148 -5.36 -7.48 15.66
N GLY A 149 -6.57 -7.22 16.12
CA GLY A 149 -7.12 -7.68 17.39
C GLY A 149 -8.03 -8.89 17.22
N ALA A 150 -8.77 -9.23 18.27
CA ALA A 150 -9.66 -10.39 18.29
C ALA A 150 -10.91 -10.23 17.39
N ASP A 151 -11.42 -9.01 17.26
CA ASP A 151 -12.65 -8.68 16.50
C ASP A 151 -12.52 -7.33 15.75
N SER A 152 -11.29 -6.83 15.63
CA SER A 152 -11.02 -5.48 15.16
C SER A 152 -9.70 -5.34 14.41
N LEU A 153 -9.68 -4.38 13.48
CA LEU A 153 -8.50 -3.93 12.77
C LEU A 153 -8.27 -2.44 13.07
N VAL A 154 -7.03 -2.05 13.35
CA VAL A 154 -6.66 -0.65 13.57
C VAL A 154 -5.60 -0.26 12.53
N ALA A 155 -5.93 0.74 11.71
CA ALA A 155 -4.99 1.38 10.80
C ALA A 155 -4.55 2.71 11.39
N ILE A 156 -3.24 2.92 11.58
CA ILE A 156 -2.66 4.18 12.04
C ILE A 156 -1.93 4.82 10.87
N TYR A 157 -2.36 6.01 10.48
CA TYR A 157 -1.79 6.81 9.40
C TYR A 157 -1.00 7.98 9.97
N ASN A 158 0.32 7.82 10.09
CA ASN A 158 1.22 8.90 10.51
C ASN A 158 1.91 9.59 9.33
N GLY A 159 1.94 8.95 8.16
CA GLY A 159 2.79 9.36 7.06
C GLY A 159 2.53 10.76 6.52
N GLU A 160 1.29 11.20 6.46
CA GLU A 160 0.96 12.58 6.07
C GLU A 160 1.37 13.59 7.14
N ALA A 161 1.06 13.29 8.41
CA ALA A 161 1.44 14.14 9.55
C ALA A 161 2.96 14.31 9.63
N ASP A 162 3.69 13.24 9.32
CA ASP A 162 5.14 13.29 9.18
C ASP A 162 5.53 14.11 7.95
N CYS A 163 5.12 13.72 6.75
CA CYS A 163 5.47 14.40 5.50
C CYS A 163 5.25 15.92 5.55
N LEU A 164 4.22 16.38 6.26
CA LEU A 164 3.87 17.80 6.41
C LEU A 164 4.38 18.46 7.71
N SER A 165 5.06 17.72 8.59
CA SER A 165 5.43 18.18 9.94
C SER A 165 4.24 18.74 10.73
N ALA A 166 3.09 18.10 10.57
CA ALA A 166 1.80 18.48 11.11
C ALA A 166 1.27 17.34 12.01
N PRO A 167 1.80 17.17 13.24
CA PRO A 167 1.46 16.03 14.10
C PRO A 167 -0.04 15.89 14.38
N ARG A 168 -0.78 17.00 14.38
CA ARG A 168 -2.24 17.03 14.57
C ARG A 168 -3.05 16.43 13.42
N SER A 169 -2.42 16.18 12.26
CA SER A 169 -3.07 15.60 11.08
C SER A 169 -3.09 14.06 11.10
N ARG A 170 -2.42 13.43 12.08
CA ARG A 170 -2.41 11.97 12.20
C ARG A 170 -3.83 11.44 12.37
N THR A 171 -4.07 10.25 11.84
CA THR A 171 -5.39 9.62 11.87
C THR A 171 -5.27 8.15 12.21
N ALA A 172 -6.17 7.62 13.02
CA ALA A 172 -6.40 6.18 13.14
C ALA A 172 -7.82 5.83 12.68
N LEU A 173 -7.96 4.68 12.02
CA LEU A 173 -9.25 4.05 11.73
C LEU A 173 -9.34 2.73 12.47
N ILE A 174 -10.40 2.58 13.25
CA ILE A 174 -10.69 1.37 14.02
C ILE A 174 -11.92 0.72 13.41
N TYR A 175 -11.73 -0.43 12.79
CA TYR A 175 -12.77 -1.28 12.21
C TYR A 175 -13.14 -2.32 13.26
N SER A 176 -14.38 -2.33 13.74
CA SER A 176 -14.80 -3.20 14.86
C SER A 176 -15.98 -4.10 14.49
N GLY A 177 -16.12 -5.21 15.22
CA GLY A 177 -17.16 -6.21 15.01
C GLY A 177 -16.89 -7.09 13.78
N LEU A 178 -15.61 -7.30 13.47
CA LEU A 178 -15.18 -8.21 12.41
C LEU A 178 -15.18 -9.64 12.94
N ASP A 179 -15.68 -10.57 12.12
CA ASP A 179 -15.46 -12.00 12.31
C ASP A 179 -14.09 -12.40 11.73
N GLU A 180 -13.74 -13.69 11.81
CA GLU A 180 -12.46 -14.20 11.29
C GLU A 180 -12.25 -13.84 9.81
N TRP A 181 -13.31 -13.90 9.00
CA TRP A 181 -13.27 -13.49 7.59
C TRP A 181 -13.06 -11.99 7.43
N GLY A 182 -13.75 -11.16 8.20
CA GLY A 182 -13.58 -9.71 8.18
C GLY A 182 -12.19 -9.27 8.61
N LEU A 183 -11.55 -10.02 9.52
CA LEU A 183 -10.17 -9.80 9.93
C LEU A 183 -9.22 -10.14 8.78
N GLY A 184 -9.14 -11.40 8.38
CA GLY A 184 -8.12 -11.87 7.44
C GLY A 184 -8.48 -11.66 5.98
N GLY A 185 -9.73 -11.92 5.60
CA GLY A 185 -10.07 -12.31 4.24
C GLY A 185 -9.38 -13.63 3.88
N ASP A 186 -9.16 -13.86 2.59
CA ASP A 186 -8.55 -15.08 2.07
C ASP A 186 -7.01 -15.03 2.12
N VAL A 187 -6.45 -14.71 3.30
CA VAL A 187 -5.02 -14.97 3.57
C VAL A 187 -4.94 -16.47 3.80
N GLY A 188 -4.89 -17.22 2.70
CA GLY A 188 -4.81 -18.67 2.75
C GLY A 188 -3.67 -19.10 3.67
N ASP A 189 -3.95 -20.07 4.51
CA ASP A 189 -2.90 -20.80 5.22
C ASP A 189 -1.93 -21.32 4.16
N ASP A 190 -0.73 -20.77 4.09
CA ASP A 190 0.42 -21.47 3.52
C ASP A 190 0.74 -22.65 4.47
N GLU A 191 -0.13 -23.67 4.45
CA GLU A 191 0.22 -25.02 4.88
C GLU A 191 0.80 -25.77 3.67
N GLY A 192 2.11 -26.04 3.73
CA GLY A 192 2.76 -27.14 2.99
C GLY A 192 3.91 -26.77 2.07
#